data_AF-A0A5N5P6M1-F1
#
_entry.id   AF-A0A5N5P6M1-F1
#
_cell.length_a   1.000
_cell.length_b   1.000
_cell.length_c   1.000
_cell.angle_alpha   90.00
_cell.angle_beta   90.00
_cell.angle_gamma   90.00
#
_symmetry.space_group_name_H-M   'P 1'
#
loop_
_entity.id
_entity.type
_entity.pdbx_description
1 polymer ?
#
loop_
_entity_poly.entity_id
_entity_poly.type
_entity_poly.pdbx_seq_one_letter_code
_entity_poly.pdbx_strand_id
1 'polypeptide(L)'
;MIFIAALSAVITLALWIPGKSTGAIVAYAILFGFSSGGFIGLAPTLIAQVSDIRQIGVRVGTSFAVQSFGALTGSPIAGAIVDAQGGDFWGLQLFCGLTMVVSVFAFVAGRWTLAGFTVWKKV
;
A
#
# COMPACT_ATOMS: atom_id res chain seq x y z
N MET A 1 -3.40 9.05 -3.34
CA MET A 1 -2.69 7.90 -2.75
C MET A 1 -2.93 7.73 -1.26
N ILE A 2 -2.78 8.77 -0.43
CA ILE A 2 -3.00 8.68 1.03
C ILE A 2 -4.35 8.04 1.40
N PHE A 3 -5.46 8.54 0.85
CA PHE A 3 -6.81 8.01 1.13
C PHE A 3 -6.94 6.52 0.79
N ILE A 4 -6.46 6.12 -0.39
CA ILE A 4 -6.55 4.72 -0.86
C ILE A 4 -5.68 3.80 0.00
N ALA A 5 -4.46 4.22 0.33
CA ALA A 5 -3.59 3.44 1.22
C ALA A 5 -4.18 3.30 2.64
N ALA A 6 -4.79 4.37 3.16
CA ALA A 6 -5.47 4.33 4.46
C ALA A 6 -6.71 3.43 4.43
N LEU A 7 -7.53 3.53 3.38
CA LEU A 7 -8.69 2.68 3.19
C LEU A 7 -8.28 1.20 3.10
N SER A 8 -7.25 0.88 2.31
CA SER A 8 -6.72 -0.49 2.24
C SER A 8 -6.22 -0.98 3.59
N ALA A 9 -5.48 -0.16 4.34
CA ALA A 9 -4.99 -0.53 5.67
C ALA A 9 -6.13 -0.84 6.65
N VAL A 10 -7.18 0.00 6.65
CA VAL A 10 -8.37 -0.21 7.48
C VAL A 10 -9.10 -1.48 7.06
N ILE A 11 -9.31 -1.71 5.76
CA ILE A 11 -9.96 -2.94 5.26
C ILE A 11 -9.16 -4.18 5.67
N THR A 12 -7.84 -4.17 5.49
CA THR A 12 -6.96 -5.30 5.88
C THR A 12 -6.98 -5.54 7.39
N LEU A 13 -6.88 -4.50 8.21
CA LEU A 13 -6.86 -4.66 9.68
C LEU A 13 -8.24 -4.93 10.29
N ALA A 14 -9.32 -4.39 9.71
CA ALA A 14 -10.66 -4.48 10.30
C ALA A 14 -11.49 -5.65 9.74
N LEU A 15 -11.28 -6.08 8.49
CA LEU A 15 -12.04 -7.19 7.90
C LEU A 15 -11.27 -8.51 7.90
N TRP A 16 -9.97 -8.50 7.61
CA TRP A 16 -9.23 -9.75 7.42
C TRP A 16 -8.88 -10.44 8.75
N ILE A 17 -8.47 -9.65 9.73
CA ILE A 17 -8.11 -10.07 11.10
C ILE A 17 -9.26 -10.80 11.84
N PRO A 18 -10.50 -10.24 11.91
CA PRO A 18 -11.61 -10.94 12.54
C PRO A 18 -12.33 -11.92 11.59
N GLY A 19 -12.05 -11.85 10.28
CA GLY A 19 -12.74 -12.60 9.24
C GLY A 19 -12.37 -14.07 9.20
N LYS A 20 -12.96 -14.89 10.07
CA LYS A 20 -12.75 -16.35 10.11
C LYS A 20 -13.65 -17.15 9.15
N SER A 21 -14.64 -16.50 8.52
CA SER A 21 -15.57 -17.15 7.60
C SER A 21 -15.20 -16.91 6.14
N THR A 22 -15.52 -17.85 5.26
CA THR A 22 -15.30 -17.72 3.81
C THR A 22 -15.94 -16.45 3.25
N GLY A 23 -17.15 -16.11 3.71
CA GLY A 23 -17.84 -14.88 3.29
C GLY A 23 -17.07 -13.60 3.65
N ALA A 24 -16.49 -13.55 4.85
CA ALA A 24 -15.67 -12.40 5.27
C ALA A 24 -14.39 -12.28 4.44
N ILE A 25 -13.74 -13.40 4.10
CA ILE A 25 -12.54 -13.42 3.26
C ILE A 25 -12.86 -12.98 1.82
N VAL A 26 -13.99 -13.42 1.26
CA VAL A 26 -14.44 -12.98 -0.08
C VAL A 26 -14.77 -11.49 -0.09
N ALA A 27 -15.50 -11.00 0.92
CA ALA A 27 -15.79 -9.57 1.04
C ALA A 27 -14.50 -8.74 1.18
N TYR A 28 -13.53 -9.23 1.97
CA TYR A 28 -12.20 -8.64 2.06
C TYR A 28 -11.51 -8.58 0.70
N ALA A 29 -11.46 -9.69 -0.07
CA ALA A 29 -10.81 -9.73 -1.37
C ALA A 29 -11.39 -8.72 -2.36
N ILE A 30 -12.72 -8.55 -2.39
CA ILE A 30 -13.41 -7.59 -3.25
C ILE A 30 -13.05 -6.14 -2.84
N LEU A 31 -13.20 -5.81 -1.56
CA LEU A 31 -12.97 -4.46 -1.06
C LEU A 31 -11.49 -4.06 -1.14
N PHE A 32 -10.60 -4.99 -0.81
CA PHE A 32 -9.17 -4.82 -0.95
C PHE A 32 -8.76 -4.66 -2.41
N GLY A 33 -9.31 -5.48 -3.32
CA GLY A 33 -9.02 -5.39 -4.75
C GLY A 33 -9.46 -4.06 -5.36
N PHE A 34 -10.64 -3.55 -4.95
CA PHE A 34 -11.10 -2.22 -5.36
C PHE A 34 -10.15 -1.11 -4.88
N SER A 35 -9.73 -1.15 -3.62
CA SER A 35 -8.82 -0.15 -3.05
C SER A 35 -7.41 -0.26 -3.66
N SER A 36 -6.84 -1.46 -3.75
CA SER A 36 -5.49 -1.66 -4.29
C SER A 36 -5.39 -1.35 -5.79
N GLY A 37 -6.46 -1.54 -6.57
CA GLY A 37 -6.51 -1.12 -7.97
C GLY A 37 -6.29 0.39 -8.15
N GLY A 38 -6.85 1.20 -7.25
CA GLY A 38 -6.62 2.64 -7.25
C GLY A 38 -5.18 3.02 -6.93
N PHE A 39 -4.45 2.22 -6.15
CA PHE A 39 -3.02 2.43 -5.92
C PHE A 39 -2.21 2.24 -7.20
N ILE A 40 -2.47 1.13 -7.92
CA ILE A 40 -1.74 0.80 -9.15
C ILE A 40 -2.01 1.86 -10.24
N GLY A 41 -3.27 2.31 -10.39
CA GLY A 41 -3.63 3.32 -11.38
C GLY A 41 -3.13 4.73 -11.07
N LEU A 42 -3.08 5.12 -9.78
CA LEU A 42 -2.65 6.46 -9.37
C LEU A 42 -1.13 6.63 -9.29
N ALA A 43 -0.35 5.56 -9.15
CA ALA A 43 1.10 5.65 -8.97
C ALA A 43 1.80 6.41 -10.11
N PRO A 44 1.70 5.99 -11.39
CA PRO A 44 2.39 6.68 -12.48
C PRO A 44 1.80 8.07 -12.77
N THR A 45 0.49 8.25 -12.57
CA THR A 45 -0.18 9.55 -12.81
C THR A 45 0.25 10.61 -11.81
N LEU A 46 0.38 10.28 -10.52
CA LEU A 46 0.88 11.23 -9.52
C LEU A 46 2.35 11.56 -9.73
N ILE A 47 3.18 10.57 -10.11
CA ILE A 47 4.58 10.82 -10.44
C ILE A 47 4.66 11.77 -11.64
N ALA A 48 3.86 11.54 -12.68
CA ALA A 48 3.82 12.40 -13.85
C ALA A 48 3.45 13.86 -13.50
N GLN A 49 2.48 14.08 -12.61
CA GLN A 49 2.06 15.44 -12.19
C GLN A 49 3.17 16.27 -11.55
N VAL A 50 4.09 15.64 -10.83
CA VAL A 50 5.19 16.33 -10.14
C VAL A 50 6.51 16.29 -10.93
N SER A 51 6.47 15.87 -12.21
CA SER A 51 7.63 15.65 -13.06
C SER A 51 7.64 16.49 -14.32
N ASP A 52 8.85 16.87 -14.77
CA ASP A 52 9.06 17.31 -16.14
C ASP A 52 8.73 16.16 -17.10
N ILE A 53 8.02 16.46 -18.19
CA ILE A 53 7.56 15.50 -19.20
C ILE A 53 8.70 14.59 -19.70
N ARG A 54 9.90 15.13 -19.86
CA ARG A 54 11.07 14.38 -20.38
C ARG A 54 11.61 13.35 -19.38
N GLN A 55 11.26 13.49 -18.10
CA GLN A 55 11.78 12.66 -17.01
C GLN A 55 10.73 11.69 -16.44
N ILE A 56 9.47 11.73 -16.89
CA ILE A 56 8.39 10.88 -16.37
C ILE A 56 8.79 9.40 -16.43
N GLY A 57 9.29 8.93 -17.58
CA GLY A 57 9.68 7.54 -17.77
C GLY A 57 10.77 7.09 -16.78
N VAL A 58 11.81 7.91 -16.60
CA VAL A 58 12.89 7.62 -15.65
C VAL A 58 12.36 7.61 -14.22
N ARG A 59 11.56 8.61 -13.81
CA ARG A 59 11.04 8.71 -12.43
C ARG A 59 10.06 7.59 -12.08
N VAL A 60 9.17 7.22 -13.00
CA VAL A 60 8.28 6.07 -12.83
C VAL A 60 9.08 4.77 -12.78
N GLY A 61 10.02 4.59 -13.70
CA GLY A 61 10.89 3.41 -13.76
C GLY A 61 11.72 3.23 -12.48
N THR A 62 12.36 4.30 -11.98
CA THR A 62 13.11 4.26 -10.71
C THR A 62 12.20 3.93 -9.53
N SER A 63 10.99 4.48 -9.48
CA SER A 63 10.03 4.19 -8.41
C SER A 63 9.63 2.71 -8.40
N PHE A 64 9.37 2.11 -9.56
CA PHE A 64 9.09 0.68 -9.67
C PHE A 64 10.31 -0.21 -9.42
N ALA A 65 11.51 0.24 -9.80
CA ALA A 65 12.75 -0.46 -9.46
C ALA A 65 12.92 -0.57 -7.93
N VAL A 66 12.67 0.50 -7.18
CA VAL A 66 12.70 0.48 -5.71
C VAL A 66 11.58 -0.41 -5.16
N GLN A 67 10.36 -0.33 -5.72
CA GLN A 67 9.24 -1.18 -5.30
C GLN A 67 9.52 -2.68 -5.47
N SER A 68 10.31 -3.06 -6.48
CA SER A 68 10.61 -4.46 -6.77
C SER A 68 11.23 -5.21 -5.59
N PHE A 69 12.06 -4.55 -4.77
CA PHE A 69 12.64 -5.15 -3.58
C PHE A 69 11.58 -5.51 -2.54
N GLY A 70 10.58 -4.65 -2.35
CA GLY A 70 9.44 -4.93 -1.48
C GLY A 70 8.60 -6.09 -2.00
N ALA A 71 8.34 -6.12 -3.31
CA ALA A 71 7.62 -7.23 -3.95
C ALA A 71 8.37 -8.57 -3.84
N LEU A 72 9.69 -8.55 -3.98
CA LEU A 72 10.55 -9.74 -3.88
C LEU A 72 10.64 -10.27 -2.45
N THR A 73 10.82 -9.37 -1.47
CA THR A 73 11.01 -9.75 -0.05
C THR A 73 9.70 -10.02 0.68
N GLY A 74 8.57 -9.50 0.18
CA GLY A 74 7.27 -9.65 0.82
C GLY A 74 6.85 -11.10 1.01
N SER A 75 6.91 -11.92 -0.05
CA SER A 75 6.47 -13.32 0.02
C SER A 75 7.33 -14.20 0.94
N PRO A 76 8.68 -14.13 0.92
CA PRO A 76 9.51 -14.84 1.90
C PRO A 76 9.28 -14.41 3.35
N ILE A 77 9.15 -13.10 3.63
CA ILE A 77 8.88 -12.60 4.97
C ILE A 77 7.52 -13.10 5.46
N ALA A 78 6.50 -12.98 4.61
CA ALA A 78 5.16 -13.51 4.84
C ALA A 78 5.18 -15.01 5.18
N GLY A 79 5.88 -15.81 4.38
CA GLY A 79 6.01 -17.25 4.60
C GLY A 79 6.70 -17.58 5.91
N ALA A 80 7.80 -16.90 6.23
CA ALA A 80 8.53 -17.09 7.48
C ALA A 80 7.69 -16.75 8.72
N ILE A 81 6.83 -15.72 8.64
CA ILE A 81 5.91 -15.36 9.72
C ILE A 81 4.88 -16.47 9.95
N VAL A 82 4.27 -17.00 8.88
CA VAL A 82 3.29 -18.09 8.98
C VAL A 82 3.92 -19.37 9.52
N ASP A 83 5.13 -19.70 9.06
CA ASP A 83 5.88 -20.87 9.54
C ASP A 83 6.21 -20.76 11.04
N ALA A 84 6.69 -19.59 11.48
CA ALA A 84 6.97 -19.31 12.89
C ALA A 84 5.73 -19.36 13.80
N GLN A 85 4.53 -19.21 13.23
CA GLN A 85 3.25 -19.27 13.95
C GLN A 85 2.54 -20.63 13.80
N GLY A 86 3.23 -21.65 13.27
CA GLY A 86 2.66 -22.99 13.12
C GLY A 86 1.48 -23.06 12.14
N GLY A 87 1.46 -22.18 11.13
CA GLY A 87 0.39 -22.10 10.13
C GLY A 87 -0.73 -21.12 10.46
N ASP A 88 -0.67 -20.41 11.59
CA ASP A 88 -1.59 -19.30 11.85
C ASP A 88 -1.24 -18.08 10.97
N PHE A 89 -2.28 -17.42 10.45
CA PHE A 89 -2.14 -16.28 9.54
C PHE A 89 -2.19 -14.94 10.27
N TRP A 90 -2.44 -14.93 11.58
CA TRP A 90 -2.56 -13.72 12.37
C TRP A 90 -1.39 -12.74 12.20
N GLY A 91 -0.16 -13.23 12.30
CA GLY A 91 1.05 -12.42 12.16
C GLY A 91 1.23 -11.87 10.76
N LEU A 92 0.89 -12.67 9.74
CA LEU A 92 0.90 -12.24 8.34
C LEU A 92 -0.09 -11.08 8.13
N GLN A 93 -1.31 -11.24 8.64
CA GLN A 93 -2.36 -10.22 8.53
C GLN A 93 -1.93 -8.90 9.15
N LEU A 94 -1.31 -8.96 10.34
CA LEU A 94 -0.72 -7.79 11.00
C LEU A 94 0.43 -7.19 10.18
N PHE A 95 1.33 -8.01 9.66
CA PHE A 95 2.42 -7.53 8.81
C PHE A 95 1.90 -6.77 7.58
N CYS A 96 0.92 -7.32 6.87
CA CYS A 96 0.29 -6.65 5.73
C CYS A 96 -0.40 -5.34 6.15
N GLY A 97 -1.20 -5.35 7.23
CA GLY A 97 -1.90 -4.15 7.68
C GLY A 97 -0.96 -3.04 8.16
N LEU A 98 0.06 -3.38 8.94
CA LEU A 98 1.02 -2.42 9.49
C LEU A 98 1.94 -1.83 8.41
N THR A 99 2.39 -2.63 7.44
CA THR A 99 3.17 -2.11 6.30
C THR A 99 2.36 -1.13 5.46
N MET A 100 1.06 -1.36 5.29
CA MET A 100 0.16 -0.38 4.65
C MET A 100 0.04 0.90 5.48
N VAL A 101 -0.09 0.81 6.81
CA VAL A 101 -0.10 1.99 7.69
C VAL A 101 1.21 2.78 7.57
N VAL A 102 2.37 2.12 7.57
CA VAL A 102 3.68 2.75 7.35
C VAL A 102 3.71 3.48 6.00
N SER A 103 3.13 2.88 4.95
CA SER A 103 3.04 3.54 3.63
C SER A 103 2.19 4.82 3.67
N VAL A 104 1.12 4.86 4.46
CA VAL A 104 0.30 6.07 4.64
C VAL A 104 1.15 7.20 5.21
N PHE A 105 1.92 6.93 6.25
CA PHE A 105 2.83 7.93 6.84
C PHE A 105 3.89 8.40 5.83
N ALA A 106 4.46 7.49 5.04
CA ALA A 106 5.41 7.85 3.99
C ALA A 106 4.76 8.75 2.92
N PHE A 107 3.53 8.48 2.50
CA PHE A 107 2.80 9.34 1.55
C PHE A 107 2.44 10.70 2.14
N VAL A 108 2.09 10.77 3.43
CA VAL A 108 1.84 12.04 4.13
C VAL A 108 3.14 12.87 4.19
N ALA A 109 4.26 12.25 4.54
CA ALA A 109 5.57 12.90 4.54
C ALA A 109 5.94 13.42 3.14
N GLY A 110 5.76 12.61 2.09
CA GLY A 110 5.98 13.03 0.70
C GLY A 110 5.05 14.17 0.27
N ARG A 111 3.81 14.21 0.77
CA ARG A 111 2.89 15.33 0.51
C ARG A 111 3.38 16.61 1.19
N TRP A 112 3.89 16.51 2.42
CA TRP A 112 4.43 17.66 3.15
C TRP A 112 5.68 18.24 2.49
N THR A 113 6.57 17.42 1.94
CA THR A 113 7.75 17.93 1.21
C THR A 113 7.36 18.65 -0.08
N LEU A 114 6.24 18.27 -0.71
CA LEU A 114 5.79 18.85 -1.98
C LEU A 114 4.94 20.13 -1.87
N ALA A 115 4.11 20.34 -0.82
CA ALA A 115 3.39 21.63 -0.64
C ALA A 115 3.55 22.31 0.71
N GLY A 116 4.46 21.86 1.57
CA GLY A 116 4.60 22.40 2.91
C GLY A 116 3.41 22.07 3.82
N PHE A 117 3.27 22.82 4.93
CA PHE A 117 2.24 22.62 5.96
C PHE A 117 0.82 23.05 5.55
N THR A 118 0.62 23.54 4.33
CA THR A 118 -0.67 24.07 3.90
C THR A 118 -1.54 22.98 3.29
N VAL A 119 -2.59 22.58 4.02
CA VAL A 119 -3.53 21.50 3.63
C VAL A 119 -4.29 21.80 2.32
N TRP A 120 -4.39 23.07 1.92
CA TRP A 120 -5.21 23.55 0.81
C TRP A 120 -4.43 24.05 -0.43
N LYS A 121 -3.12 23.85 -0.52
CA LYS A 121 -2.38 24.21 -1.73
C LYS A 121 -2.64 23.17 -2.83
N LYS A 122 -3.25 23.59 -3.95
CA LYS A 122 -3.22 22.81 -5.21
C LYS A 122 -1.77 22.63 -5.63
N VAL A 123 -1.34 21.38 -5.73
CA VAL A 123 -0.09 20.97 -6.39
C VAL A 123 -0.42 20.70 -7.85
#